data_AF-A0A0G1FG18-F1
#
_entry.id   AF-A0A0G1FG18-F1
#
_cell.length_a   1.000
_cell.length_b   1.000
_cell.length_c   1.000
_cell.angle_alpha   90.00
_cell.angle_beta   90.00
_cell.angle_gamma   90.00
#
_symmetry.space_group_name_H-M   'P 1'
#
loop_
_entity.id
_entity.type
_entity.pdbx_description
1 polymer ?
#
loop_
_entity_poly.entity_id
_entity_poly.type
_entity_poly.pdbx_seq_one_letter_code
_entity_poly.pdbx_strand_id
1 'polypeptide(L)'
;MRPLVAKKLIAVLEENDFVLSRQKGSHLIYKNKENNIMVPVPLHGKNKPIHIGTFLAIVKQYNGAGAVAWQKQTDSYRNFFGYR
;
A
#
# COMPACT_ATOMS: atom_id res chain seq x y z
N MET A 1 -11.40 14.49 3.93
CA MET A 1 -10.43 13.41 3.63
C MET A 1 -10.74 12.85 2.26
N ARG A 2 -9.80 12.81 1.30
CA ARG A 2 -10.05 12.15 0.00
C ARG A 2 -9.85 10.64 0.18
N PRO A 3 -10.83 9.79 -0.17
CA PRO A 3 -10.69 8.36 0.03
C PRO A 3 -9.55 7.78 -0.82
N LEU A 4 -8.68 6.97 -0.20
CA LEU A 4 -7.66 6.20 -0.90
C LEU A 4 -8.38 5.07 -1.64
N VAL A 5 -8.54 5.19 -2.95
CA VAL A 5 -9.10 4.11 -3.78
C VAL A 5 -8.01 3.11 -4.14
N ALA A 6 -8.39 1.85 -4.38
CA ALA A 6 -7.47 0.78 -4.75
C ALA A 6 -6.53 1.17 -5.90
N LYS A 7 -7.03 1.90 -6.90
CA LYS A 7 -6.21 2.39 -8.03
C LYS A 7 -5.00 3.23 -7.59
N LYS A 8 -5.16 4.09 -6.58
CA LYS A 8 -4.07 4.93 -6.08
C LYS A 8 -3.06 4.13 -5.28
N LEU A 9 -3.53 3.18 -4.47
CA LEU A 9 -2.64 2.29 -3.73
C LEU A 9 -1.81 1.40 -4.66
N ILE A 10 -2.42 0.89 -5.73
CA ILE A 10 -1.74 0.09 -6.75
C ILE A 10 -0.62 0.91 -7.40
N ALA A 11 -0.90 2.15 -7.83
CA ALA A 11 0.13 3.01 -8.43
C ALA A 11 1.32 3.22 -7.49
N VAL A 12 1.07 3.51 -6.21
CA VAL A 12 2.13 3.66 -5.20
C VAL A 12 2.94 2.37 -5.05
N LEU A 13 2.30 1.20 -5.02
CA LEU A 13 2.99 -0.08 -4.91
C LEU A 13 3.86 -0.33 -6.15
N GLU A 14 3.33 -0.12 -7.35
CA GLU A 14 4.04 -0.30 -8.62
C GLU A 14 5.26 0.63 -8.75
N GLU A 15 5.15 1.89 -8.28
CA GLU A 15 6.26 2.85 -8.20
C GLU A 15 7.38 2.42 -7.23
N ASN A 16 7.12 1.43 -6.35
CA ASN A 16 8.05 0.97 -5.32
C ASN A 16 8.37 -0.53 -5.46
N ASP A 17 8.53 -0.98 -6.70
CA ASP A 17 8.98 -2.32 -7.08
C ASP A 17 8.10 -3.48 -6.61
N PHE A 18 6.84 -3.19 -6.27
CA PHE A 18 5.85 -4.23 -6.12
C PHE A 18 5.27 -4.63 -7.47
N VAL A 19 5.13 -5.93 -7.65
CA VAL A 19 4.43 -6.52 -8.79
C VAL A 19 3.27 -7.38 -8.35
N LEU A 20 2.22 -7.42 -9.16
CA LEU A 20 1.10 -8.31 -8.93
C LEU A 20 1.58 -9.76 -8.97
N SER A 21 1.47 -10.46 -7.85
CA SER A 21 1.88 -11.86 -7.71
C SER A 21 0.72 -12.82 -7.98
N ARG A 22 -0.44 -12.56 -7.38
CA ARG A 22 -1.65 -13.39 -7.54
C ARG A 22 -2.90 -12.63 -7.11
N GLN A 23 -4.06 -13.18 -7.44
CA GLN A 23 -5.35 -12.74 -6.94
C GLN A 23 -6.00 -13.85 -6.09
N LYS A 24 -6.62 -13.48 -4.97
CA LYS A 24 -7.45 -14.37 -4.15
C LYS A 24 -8.80 -13.70 -3.90
N GLY A 25 -9.82 -14.12 -4.64
CA GLY A 25 -11.14 -13.47 -4.61
C GLY A 25 -11.04 -11.99 -5.01
N SER A 26 -11.57 -11.10 -4.17
CA SER A 26 -11.51 -9.64 -4.38
C SER A 26 -10.19 -8.98 -3.95
N HIS A 27 -9.16 -9.74 -3.59
CA HIS A 27 -7.87 -9.18 -3.16
C HIS A 27 -6.77 -9.48 -4.18
N LEU A 28 -6.04 -8.43 -4.58
CA LEU A 28 -4.79 -8.55 -5.31
C LEU A 28 -3.64 -8.67 -4.31
N ILE A 29 -2.71 -9.59 -4.54
CA ILE A 29 -1.52 -9.74 -3.72
C ILE A 29 -0.34 -9.19 -4.51
N TYR A 30 0.23 -8.10 -4.04
CA TYR A 30 1.43 -7.49 -4.59
C TYR A 30 2.66 -7.99 -3.83
N LYS A 31 3.76 -8.27 -4.54
CA LYS A 31 5.02 -8.71 -3.95
C LYS A 31 6.14 -7.76 -4.38
N ASN A 32 6.89 -7.24 -3.41
CA ASN A 32 8.09 -6.45 -3.69
C ASN A 32 9.22 -7.37 -4.17
N LYS A 33 9.89 -6.97 -5.25
CA LYS A 33 10.95 -7.76 -5.88
C LYS A 33 12.24 -7.81 -5.07
N GLU A 34 12.55 -6.76 -4.33
CA GLU A 34 13.82 -6.62 -3.61
C GLU A 34 13.81 -7.40 -2.29
N ASN A 35 12.73 -7.26 -1.51
CA ASN A 35 12.67 -7.78 -0.14
C ASN A 35 11.62 -8.88 0.07
N ASN A 36 10.95 -9.32 -1.00
CA ASN A 36 9.94 -10.38 -0.99
C ASN A 36 8.69 -10.09 -0.13
N ILE A 37 8.49 -8.86 0.37
CA ILE A 37 7.32 -8.49 1.16
C ILE A 37 6.05 -8.60 0.30
N MET A 38 4.99 -9.17 0.87
CA MET A 38 3.70 -9.32 0.21
C MET A 38 2.63 -8.45 0.86
N VAL A 39 1.85 -7.75 0.03
CA VAL A 39 0.81 -6.80 0.44
C VAL A 39 -0.52 -7.17 -0.22
N PRO A 40 -1.58 -7.45 0.57
CA PRO A 40 -2.92 -7.61 0.03
C PRO A 40 -3.59 -6.25 -0.21
N VAL A 41 -4.04 -6.00 -1.45
CA VAL A 41 -4.83 -4.83 -1.84
C VAL A 41 -6.29 -5.25 -2.07
N PRO A 42 -7.25 -4.76 -1.28
CA PRO A 42 -8.65 -5.04 -1.50
C PRO A 42 -9.20 -4.28 -2.71
N LEU A 43 -9.85 -5.00 -3.63
CA LEU A 43 -10.63 -4.45 -4.73
C LEU A 43 -12.11 -4.32 -4.32
N HIS A 44 -12.44 -3.35 -3.48
CA HIS A 44 -13.82 -3.07 -3.10
C HIS A 44 -14.55 -2.29 -4.21
N GLY A 45 -14.77 -2.87 -5.39
CA GLY A 45 -15.39 -2.16 -6.52
C GLY A 45 -14.58 -0.94 -6.99
N LYS A 46 -14.92 -0.36 -8.16
CA LYS A 46 -14.05 0.60 -8.86
C LYS A 46 -13.70 1.88 -8.06
N ASN A 47 -14.53 2.30 -7.10
CA ASN A 47 -14.41 3.60 -6.43
C ASN A 47 -14.62 3.58 -4.91
N LYS A 48 -14.67 2.42 -4.24
CA LYS A 48 -14.84 2.46 -2.78
C LYS A 48 -13.53 2.83 -2.09
N PRO A 49 -13.60 3.60 -0.98
CA PRO A 49 -12.44 3.87 -0.15
C PRO A 49 -11.85 2.58 0.42
N ILE A 50 -10.52 2.51 0.46
CA ILE A 50 -9.80 1.65 1.37
C ILE A 50 -9.78 2.34 2.73
N HIS A 51 -10.12 1.60 3.79
CA HIS A 51 -10.09 2.14 5.14
C HIS A 51 -8.64 2.43 5.53
N ILE A 52 -8.40 3.56 6.20
CA ILE A 52 -7.05 3.99 6.59
C ILE A 52 -6.32 2.94 7.44
N GLY A 53 -7.04 2.18 8.28
CA GLY A 53 -6.47 1.08 9.06
C GLY A 53 -5.88 -0.03 8.19
N THR A 54 -6.51 -0.35 7.04
CA THR A 54 -5.98 -1.31 6.07
C THR A 54 -4.71 -0.80 5.42
N PHE A 55 -4.67 0.48 5.05
CA PHE A 55 -3.46 1.12 4.52
C PHE A 55 -2.31 1.11 5.54
N LEU A 56 -2.58 1.52 6.79
CA LEU A 56 -1.56 1.53 7.85
C LEU A 56 -1.08 0.11 8.20
N ALA A 57 -1.93 -0.90 8.13
CA ALA A 57 -1.54 -2.30 8.31
C ALA A 57 -0.57 -2.77 7.21
N ILE A 58 -0.84 -2.39 5.96
CA ILE A 58 0.04 -2.66 4.81
C ILE A 58 1.41 -1.98 5.01
N VAL A 59 1.40 -0.70 5.38
CA VAL A 59 2.63 0.06 5.66
C VAL A 59 3.41 -0.55 6.83
N LYS A 60 2.72 -1.00 7.89
CA LYS A 60 3.36 -1.66 9.03
C LYS A 60 3.98 -3.00 8.64
N GLN A 61 3.29 -3.81 7.82
CA GLN A 61 3.83 -5.06 7.29
C GLN A 61 5.11 -4.82 6.48
N TYR A 62 5.18 -3.70 5.77
CA TYR A 62 6.39 -3.27 5.09
C TYR A 62 7.51 -2.85 6.05
N ASN A 63 7.20 -1.97 7.01
CA ASN A 63 8.20 -1.39 7.92
C ASN A 63 8.79 -2.39 8.93
N GLY A 64 8.11 -3.51 9.20
CA GLY A 64 8.59 -4.56 10.11
C GLY A 64 9.82 -5.34 9.63
N ALA A 65 10.22 -5.18 8.36
CA ALA A 65 11.35 -5.91 7.76
C ALA A 65 12.70 -5.14 7.78
N GLY A 66 12.78 -3.99 8.46
CA GLY A 66 14.01 -3.18 8.58
C GLY A 66 13.93 -1.90 7.74
N ALA A 67 13.50 -0.79 8.35
CA ALA A 67 13.05 0.39 7.62
C ALA A 67 13.71 1.69 8.12
N VAL A 68 14.78 2.12 7.44
CA VAL A 68 15.22 3.53 7.43
C VAL A 68 14.72 4.24 6.18
N ALA A 69 14.57 3.53 5.05
CA ALA A 69 14.18 4.11 3.77
C ALA A 69 12.71 4.58 3.72
N TRP A 70 11.81 3.88 4.43
CA TRP A 70 10.36 4.13 4.32
C TRP A 70 9.78 5.04 5.39
N GLN A 71 10.55 5.38 6.43
CA GLN A 71 10.14 6.42 7.37
C GLN A 71 10.03 7.77 6.64
N LYS A 72 11.02 8.11 5.81
CA LYS A 72 10.99 9.32 4.96
C LYS A 72 9.85 9.30 3.95
N GLN A 73 9.58 8.14 3.35
CA GLN A 73 8.49 7.97 2.39
C GLN A 73 7.11 8.02 3.06
N THR A 74 6.95 7.41 4.24
CA THR A 74 5.71 7.48 5.02
C THR A 74 5.44 8.88 5.55
N ASP A 75 6.48 9.63 5.92
CA ASP A 75 6.34 11.04 6.29
C ASP A 75 5.99 11.91 5.06
N SER A 76 6.61 11.65 3.91
CA SER A 76 6.23 12.28 2.63
C SER A 76 4.77 11.97 2.26
N TYR A 77 4.32 10.72 2.42
CA TYR A 77 2.93 10.31 2.17
C TYR A 77 1.95 10.87 3.19
N ARG A 78 2.31 10.89 4.48
CA ARG A 78 1.52 11.55 5.54
C ARG A 78 1.31 13.02 5.21
N ASN A 79 2.37 13.72 4.80
CA ASN A 79 2.31 15.11 4.35
C ASN A 79 1.47 15.27 3.07
N PHE A 80 1.66 14.40 2.07
CA PHE A 80 0.89 14.41 0.82
C PHE A 80 -0.61 14.18 1.04
N PHE A 81 -0.98 13.37 2.03
CA PHE A 81 -2.37 13.05 2.38
C PHE A 81 -2.93 13.89 3.54
N GLY A 82 -2.15 14.82 4.10
CA GLY A 82 -2.60 15.75 5.13
C GLY A 82 -2.78 15.14 6.53
N TYR A 83 -2.11 14.03 6.83
CA TYR A 83 -2.03 13.48 8.18
C TYR A 83 -0.83 14.09 8.88
N ARG A 84 -1.07 14.96 9.87
CA ARG A 84 -0.07 15.35 10.87
C ARG A 84 0.10 14.24 11.90
#